data_AF-A0AAF0J5L5-F1
#
_entry.id   AF-A0AAF0J5L5-F1
#
_cell.length_a   1.000
_cell.length_b   1.000
_cell.length_c   1.000
_cell.angle_alpha   90.00
_cell.angle_beta   90.00
_cell.angle_gamma   90.00
#
_symmetry.space_group_name_H-M   'P 1'
#
loop_
_entity.id
_entity.type
_entity.pdbx_description
1 polymer ?
#
loop_
_entity_poly.entity_id
_entity_poly.type
_entity_poly.pdbx_seq_one_letter_code
_entity_poly.pdbx_strand_id
1 'polypeptide(L)'
;MSTLAQKASAAALFSLASLETAATRLPAPQVAKKVLHELYSTPNHKDTPSGSLVDMVHLYEKDVPHNTKVLADVELLLRSKRIHTSLMEMYNPLYGMTEQERIRATARTVGLDVPHAQR
;
A
#
# COMPACT_ATOMS: atom_id res chain seq x y z
N MET A 1 10.84 -3.23 39.33
CA MET A 1 10.08 -4.49 39.21
C MET A 1 8.94 -4.26 38.22
N SER A 2 9.22 -4.26 36.91
CA SER A 2 8.18 -4.12 35.88
C SER A 2 7.43 -5.45 35.74
N THR A 3 6.11 -5.38 35.75
CA THR A 3 5.23 -6.53 35.87
C THR A 3 5.23 -7.35 34.58
N LEU A 4 5.11 -8.68 34.70
CA LEU A 4 4.99 -9.63 33.58
C LEU A 4 3.93 -9.21 32.55
N ALA A 5 2.89 -8.47 32.96
CA ALA A 5 1.84 -7.93 32.10
C ALA A 5 2.31 -6.83 31.13
N GLN A 6 3.24 -5.95 31.54
CA GLN A 6 3.82 -4.93 30.65
C GLN A 6 4.80 -5.54 29.64
N LYS A 7 5.43 -6.67 29.97
CA LYS A 7 6.30 -7.40 29.02
C LYS A 7 5.47 -8.17 27.97
N ALA A 8 4.26 -8.59 28.33
CA ALA A 8 3.33 -9.27 27.42
C ALA A 8 2.67 -8.32 26.40
N SER A 9 2.35 -7.08 26.79
CA SER A 9 1.69 -6.11 25.88
C SER A 9 2.62 -5.57 24.78
N ALA A 10 3.93 -5.40 25.07
CA ALA A 10 4.91 -5.04 24.05
C ALA A 10 5.19 -6.20 23.07
N ALA A 11 5.18 -7.45 23.56
CA ALA A 11 5.32 -8.63 22.71
C ALA A 11 4.10 -8.84 21.80
N ALA A 12 2.90 -8.47 22.25
CA ALA A 12 1.67 -8.56 21.45
C ALA A 12 1.61 -7.50 20.32
N LEU A 13 2.16 -6.29 20.54
CA LEU A 13 2.20 -5.24 19.51
C LEU A 13 3.29 -5.48 18.45
N PHE A 14 4.34 -6.24 18.78
CA PHE A 14 5.30 -6.76 17.81
C PHE A 14 4.89 -8.11 17.19
N SER A 15 3.81 -8.75 17.66
CA SER A 15 3.31 -10.00 17.11
C SER A 15 2.68 -9.88 15.71
N LEU A 16 2.42 -8.66 15.23
CA LEU A 16 1.98 -8.45 13.84
C LEU A 16 3.06 -8.86 12.83
N ALA A 17 4.35 -8.79 13.19
CA ALA A 17 5.45 -9.27 12.36
C ALA A 17 5.66 -10.79 12.48
N SER A 18 5.36 -11.40 13.64
CA SER A 18 5.51 -12.86 13.80
C SER A 18 4.43 -13.70 13.08
N LEU A 19 3.36 -13.06 12.57
CA LEU A 19 2.44 -13.70 11.61
C LEU A 19 2.96 -13.70 10.17
N GLU A 20 4.02 -12.95 9.83
CA GLU A 20 4.61 -12.97 8.47
C GLU A 20 5.09 -14.38 8.09
N THR A 21 5.48 -15.18 9.08
CA THR A 21 5.94 -16.57 8.88
C THR A 21 4.80 -17.57 8.59
N ALA A 22 3.54 -17.23 8.86
CA ALA A 22 2.38 -18.12 8.64
C ALA A 22 1.53 -17.75 7.40
N ALA A 23 1.78 -16.59 6.77
CA ALA A 23 0.90 -15.98 5.77
C ALA A 23 1.24 -16.32 4.31
N THR A 24 2.26 -17.13 4.04
CA THR A 24 2.40 -17.86 2.78
C THR A 24 1.51 -19.11 2.80
N ARG A 25 0.18 -18.96 2.85
CA ARG A 25 -0.72 -20.12 2.64
C ARG A 25 -0.67 -20.63 1.19
N LEU A 26 -0.08 -19.85 0.29
CA LEU A 26 0.12 -20.19 -1.11
C LEU A 26 1.62 -20.41 -1.36
N PRO A 27 2.01 -21.41 -2.17
CA PRO A 27 3.39 -21.60 -2.58
C PRO A 27 3.89 -20.34 -3.31
N ALA A 28 5.17 -19.98 -3.11
CA ALA A 28 5.80 -18.79 -3.68
C ALA A 28 5.52 -18.50 -5.19
N PRO A 29 5.42 -19.48 -6.12
CA PRO A 29 5.00 -19.19 -7.50
C PRO A 29 3.58 -18.63 -7.61
N GLN A 30 2.66 -19.01 -6.71
CA GLN A 30 1.31 -18.47 -6.69
C GLN A 30 1.28 -17.03 -6.14
N VAL A 31 2.15 -16.73 -5.17
CA VAL A 31 2.35 -15.36 -4.68
C VAL A 31 2.87 -14.45 -5.78
N ALA A 32 3.90 -14.89 -6.53
CA ALA A 32 4.44 -14.13 -7.67
C ALA A 32 3.35 -13.83 -8.71
N LYS A 33 2.56 -14.83 -9.10
CA LYS A 33 1.44 -14.65 -10.05
C LYS A 33 0.39 -13.67 -9.54
N LYS A 34 0.05 -13.73 -8.26
CA LYS A 34 -0.91 -12.80 -7.64
C LYS A 34 -0.37 -11.38 -7.65
N VAL A 35 0.90 -11.19 -7.29
CA VAL A 35 1.59 -9.90 -7.33
C VAL A 35 1.63 -9.36 -8.76
N LEU A 36 2.00 -10.18 -9.75
CA LEU A 36 2.01 -9.78 -11.16
C LEU A 36 0.61 -9.37 -11.64
N HIS A 37 -0.41 -10.19 -11.37
CA HIS A 37 -1.79 -9.85 -11.71
C HIS A 37 -2.23 -8.52 -11.10
N GLU A 38 -1.86 -8.28 -9.84
CA GLU A 38 -2.14 -7.02 -9.16
C GLU A 38 -1.42 -5.84 -9.80
N LEU A 39 -0.14 -5.98 -10.12
CA LEU A 39 0.65 -4.94 -10.78
C LEU A 39 0.11 -4.61 -12.19
N TYR A 40 -0.28 -5.62 -12.97
CA TYR A 40 -0.89 -5.40 -14.29
C TYR A 40 -2.30 -4.79 -14.21
N SER A 41 -3.03 -5.04 -13.11
CA SER A 41 -4.34 -4.43 -12.87
C SER A 41 -4.25 -2.96 -12.43
N THR A 42 -3.04 -2.43 -12.15
CA THR A 42 -2.90 -1.01 -11.81
C THR A 42 -3.05 -0.13 -13.05
N PRO A 43 -3.88 0.93 -12.99
CA PRO A 43 -4.01 1.86 -14.10
C PRO A 43 -2.65 2.55 -14.35
N ASN A 44 -2.30 2.68 -15.63
CA ASN A 44 -1.02 3.24 -16.08
C ASN A 44 0.25 2.45 -15.71
N HIS A 45 0.14 1.11 -15.60
CA HIS A 45 1.24 0.22 -15.23
C HIS A 45 2.56 0.40 -16.04
N LYS A 46 2.47 0.77 -17.33
CA LYS A 46 3.63 0.90 -18.23
C LYS A 46 4.43 2.19 -18.06
N ASP A 47 3.79 3.28 -17.62
CA ASP A 47 4.42 4.60 -17.49
C ASP A 47 4.78 4.93 -16.02
N THR A 48 4.50 4.00 -15.10
CA THR A 48 4.66 4.13 -13.65
C THR A 48 5.81 3.24 -13.17
N PRO A 49 6.50 3.53 -12.04
CA PRO A 49 7.50 2.63 -11.41
C PRO A 49 7.02 1.17 -11.20
N SER A 50 5.72 0.92 -11.29
CA SER A 50 5.12 -0.41 -11.37
C SER A 50 5.72 -1.31 -12.45
N GLY A 51 6.14 -0.77 -13.61
CA GLY A 51 6.80 -1.54 -14.67
C GLY A 51 8.13 -2.14 -14.23
N SER A 52 8.95 -1.35 -13.52
CA SER A 52 10.22 -1.83 -12.94
C SER A 52 10.01 -2.90 -11.87
N LEU A 53 8.92 -2.81 -11.09
CA LEU A 53 8.55 -3.84 -10.13
C LEU A 53 8.10 -5.15 -10.80
N VAL A 54 7.48 -5.07 -11.98
CA VAL A 54 7.12 -6.27 -12.75
C VAL A 54 8.36 -7.01 -13.24
N ASP A 55 9.33 -6.30 -13.81
CA ASP A 55 10.60 -6.91 -14.23
C ASP A 55 11.34 -7.54 -13.04
N MET A 56 11.32 -6.85 -11.89
CA MET A 56 11.89 -7.36 -10.64
C MET A 56 11.20 -8.65 -10.18
N VAL A 57 9.87 -8.70 -10.19
CA VAL A 57 9.10 -9.90 -9.79
C VAL A 57 9.35 -11.06 -10.75
N HIS A 58 9.47 -10.79 -12.07
CA HIS A 58 9.85 -11.81 -13.06
C HIS A 58 11.25 -12.40 -12.82
N LEU A 59 12.20 -11.61 -12.33
CA LEU A 59 13.52 -12.11 -11.92
C LEU A 59 13.41 -12.99 -10.67
N TYR A 60 12.61 -12.56 -9.70
CA TYR A 60 12.42 -13.29 -8.44
C TYR A 60 11.57 -14.56 -8.56
N GLU A 61 10.67 -14.65 -9.55
CA GLU A 61 9.90 -15.85 -9.86
C GLU A 61 10.78 -17.01 -10.35
N LYS A 62 11.90 -16.72 -11.02
CA LYS A 62 12.79 -17.76 -11.56
C LYS A 62 13.55 -18.53 -10.46
N ASP A 63 13.93 -17.84 -9.39
CA ASP A 63 14.73 -18.39 -8.27
C ASP A 63 13.91 -18.48 -6.97
N VAL A 64 12.78 -19.19 -7.06
CA VAL A 64 11.77 -19.32 -6.00
C VAL A 64 12.31 -19.62 -4.59
N PRO A 65 13.22 -20.61 -4.35
CA PRO A 65 13.56 -20.98 -2.98
C PRO A 65 14.31 -19.89 -2.21
N HIS A 66 15.08 -19.03 -2.88
CA HIS A 66 15.87 -17.97 -2.23
C HIS A 66 15.07 -16.68 -2.03
N ASN A 67 14.05 -16.45 -2.86
CA ASN A 67 13.38 -15.15 -2.99
C ASN A 67 11.96 -15.12 -2.43
N THR A 68 11.53 -16.19 -1.75
CA THR A 68 10.21 -16.32 -1.13
C THR A 68 9.84 -15.15 -0.22
N LYS A 69 10.80 -14.69 0.60
CA LYS A 69 10.59 -13.57 1.53
C LYS A 69 10.33 -12.27 0.80
N VAL A 70 11.15 -11.96 -0.21
CA VAL A 70 11.00 -10.74 -1.02
C VAL A 70 9.63 -10.71 -1.69
N LEU A 71 9.17 -11.83 -2.25
CA LEU A 71 7.84 -11.92 -2.86
C LEU A 71 6.71 -11.70 -1.85
N ALA A 72 6.85 -12.23 -0.63
CA ALA A 72 5.89 -12.02 0.45
C ALA A 72 5.86 -10.56 0.92
N ASP A 73 7.01 -9.91 1.06
CA ASP A 73 7.13 -8.50 1.45
C ASP A 73 6.49 -7.59 0.40
N VAL A 74 6.70 -7.89 -0.89
CA VAL A 74 6.06 -7.17 -2.00
C VAL A 74 4.54 -7.35 -1.97
N GLU A 75 4.04 -8.57 -1.75
CA GLU A 75 2.60 -8.81 -1.59
C GLU A 75 2.02 -7.98 -0.43
N LEU A 76 2.70 -7.99 0.72
CA LEU A 76 2.30 -7.24 1.90
C LEU A 76 2.26 -5.73 1.62
N LEU A 77 3.28 -5.19 0.97
CA LEU A 77 3.36 -3.79 0.59
C LEU A 77 2.20 -3.39 -0.32
N LEU A 78 1.92 -4.18 -1.36
CA LEU A 78 0.83 -3.90 -2.30
C LEU A 78 -0.55 -3.94 -1.63
N ARG A 79 -0.77 -4.93 -0.77
CA ARG A 79 -1.98 -5.00 0.08
C ARG A 79 -2.10 -3.78 0.98
N SER A 80 -1.03 -3.37 1.65
CA SER A 80 -1.01 -2.20 2.52
C SER A 80 -1.34 -0.91 1.76
N LYS A 81 -0.76 -0.73 0.56
CA LYS A 81 -1.06 0.41 -0.31
C LYS A 81 -2.53 0.53 -0.66
N ARG A 82 -3.20 -0.57 -1.03
CA ARG A 82 -4.65 -0.55 -1.31
C ARG A 82 -5.46 -0.07 -0.12
N ILE A 83 -5.20 -0.64 1.05
CA ILE A 83 -5.89 -0.25 2.29
C ILE A 83 -5.64 1.23 2.57
N HIS A 84 -4.40 1.69 2.42
CA HIS A 84 -4.05 3.10 2.60
C HIS A 84 -4.82 4.01 1.63
N THR A 85 -4.87 3.68 0.34
CA THR A 85 -5.62 4.46 -0.65
C THR A 85 -7.10 4.52 -0.31
N SER A 86 -7.72 3.38 0.02
CA SER A 86 -9.14 3.36 0.43
C SER A 86 -9.40 4.20 1.68
N LEU A 87 -8.50 4.17 2.67
CA LEU A 87 -8.63 5.00 3.88
C LEU A 87 -8.48 6.49 3.55
N MET A 88 -7.56 6.86 2.64
CA MET A 88 -7.39 8.24 2.20
C MET A 88 -8.64 8.75 1.47
N GLU A 89 -9.21 7.97 0.56
CA GLU A 89 -10.44 8.33 -0.15
C GLU A 89 -11.62 8.52 0.81
N MET A 90 -11.71 7.70 1.86
CA MET A 90 -12.86 7.70 2.77
C MET A 90 -12.78 8.78 3.85
N TYR A 91 -11.58 9.07 4.37
CA TYR A 91 -11.40 10.01 5.48
C TYR A 91 -10.86 11.37 5.05
N ASN A 92 -10.26 11.47 3.85
CA ASN A 92 -9.74 12.72 3.32
C ASN A 92 -10.40 13.05 1.97
N PRO A 93 -11.54 13.78 1.98
CA PRO A 93 -12.23 14.17 0.76
C PRO A 93 -11.43 15.15 -0.12
N LEU A 94 -10.33 15.71 0.40
CA LEU A 94 -9.42 16.60 -0.33
C LEU A 94 -8.21 15.85 -0.91
N TYR A 95 -8.13 14.52 -0.76
CA TYR A 95 -7.06 13.70 -1.28
C TYR A 95 -7.03 13.74 -2.81
N GLY A 96 -5.83 13.90 -3.40
CA GLY A 96 -5.65 13.96 -4.86
C GLY A 96 -6.07 15.26 -5.54
N MET A 97 -6.64 16.23 -4.82
CA MET A 97 -7.00 17.54 -5.37
C MET A 97 -5.76 18.42 -5.59
N THR A 98 -5.77 19.20 -6.67
CA THR A 98 -4.83 20.30 -6.86
C THR A 98 -5.05 21.37 -5.79
N GLU A 99 -4.05 22.24 -5.59
CA GLU A 99 -4.15 23.27 -4.56
C GLU A 99 -5.33 24.23 -4.79
N GLN A 100 -5.60 24.57 -6.05
CA GLN A 100 -6.73 25.43 -6.41
C GLN A 100 -8.08 24.78 -6.11
N GLU A 101 -8.21 23.47 -6.37
CA GLU A 101 -9.41 22.71 -6.04
C GLU A 101 -9.59 22.58 -4.53
N ARG A 102 -8.51 22.35 -3.79
CA ARG A 102 -8.52 22.29 -2.32
C ARG A 102 -9.02 23.59 -1.70
N ILE A 103 -8.52 24.74 -2.18
CA ILE A 103 -8.93 26.07 -1.72
C ILE A 103 -10.43 26.27 -1.98
N ARG A 104 -10.91 25.93 -3.18
CA ARG A 104 -12.34 26.02 -3.52
C ARG A 104 -13.21 25.10 -2.67
N ALA A 105 -12.81 23.85 -2.50
CA ALA A 105 -13.55 22.87 -1.69
C ALA A 105 -13.67 23.32 -0.24
N THR A 106 -12.58 23.86 0.33
CA THR A 106 -12.56 24.39 1.71
C THR A 106 -13.42 25.64 1.85
N ALA A 107 -13.37 26.57 0.89
CA ALA A 107 -14.22 27.76 0.88
C ALA A 107 -15.72 27.40 0.83
N ARG A 108 -16.11 26.40 0.04
CA ARG A 108 -17.50 25.93 -0.03
C ARG A 108 -18.01 25.38 1.29
N THR A 109 -17.17 24.74 2.09
CA THR A 109 -17.54 24.25 3.43
C THR A 109 -18.01 25.38 4.35
N VAL A 110 -17.51 26.60 4.16
CA VAL A 110 -17.92 27.80 4.93
C VAL A 110 -18.89 28.71 4.16
N GLY A 111 -19.42 28.25 3.02
CA GLY A 111 -20.34 29.03 2.19
C GLY A 111 -19.70 30.18 1.40
N LEU A 112 -18.38 30.15 1.21
CA LEU A 112 -17.64 31.11 0.39
C LEU A 112 -17.36 30.53 -1.00
N ASP A 113 -17.39 31.38 -2.04
CA ASP A 113 -16.97 31.04 -3.40
C ASP A 113 -15.66 31.75 -3.75
N VAL A 114 -14.76 31.03 -4.41
CA VAL A 114 -13.40 31.52 -4.71
C VAL A 114 -13.34 31.93 -6.18
N PRO A 115 -13.05 33.20 -6.50
CA PRO A 115 -13.01 33.66 -7.88
C PRO A 115 -11.87 32.98 -8.64
N HIS A 116 -12.10 32.75 -9.93
CA HIS A 116 -11.04 32.32 -10.83
C HIS A 116 -10.04 33.46 -11.01
N ALA A 117 -8.77 33.23 -10.66
CA ALA A 117 -7.71 34.17 -10.97
C ALA A 117 -7.55 34.25 -12.50
N GLN A 118 -8.19 35.23 -13.14
CA GLN A 118 -7.88 35.63 -14.51
C GLN A 118 -6.49 36.29 -14.47
N ARG A 119 -5.49 35.63 -15.06
CA ARG A 119 -4.24 36.26 -15.46
C ARG A 119 -4.17 36.22 -16.97
#